data_AF-A0A3C1DJV7-F1
#
_entry.id   AF-A0A3C1DJV7-F1
#
_cell.length_a   1.000
_cell.length_b   1.000
_cell.length_c   1.000
_cell.angle_alpha   90.00
_cell.angle_beta   90.00
_cell.angle_gamma   90.00
#
_symmetry.space_group_name_H-M   'P 1'
#
loop_
_entity.id
_entity.type
_entity.pdbx_description
1 polymer ?
#
loop_
_entity_poly.entity_id
_entity_poly.type
_entity_poly.pdbx_seq_one_letter_code
_entity_poly.pdbx_strand_id
1 'polypeptide(L)'
;MKCFTNAALTMFAGLIAVGGAALPAQAGQSTLADSQPTRSAHAAATGGGVPAPANQGTQYLLNNSDYVRGWGDDGVKGQVKNFTNKTIVVHDRLCGKVREIAPGQRVVFYADADLSGYAKCDAGDGARLEISEKGSQMKVSQFWLSDSWVGRPDAVFDGPHGVQNVRKAMSVNEAHHEHAGSHKFWIKRESDSWKEKYDNWNTADWVAFSIHVDSI
;
A
#
# COMPACT_ATOMS: atom_id res chain seq x y z
N MET A 1 -0.72 -74.52 9.27
CA MET A 1 -0.39 -75.01 7.93
C MET A 1 -0.32 -73.82 6.97
N LYS A 2 0.82 -73.67 6.29
CA LYS A 2 1.14 -73.05 4.97
C LYS A 2 0.23 -71.90 4.45
N CYS A 3 0.74 -70.65 4.33
CA CYS A 3 1.21 -69.95 3.09
C CYS A 3 0.05 -69.51 2.16
N PHE A 4 -0.08 -68.30 1.59
CA PHE A 4 0.89 -67.43 0.90
C PHE A 4 0.45 -65.95 0.85
N THR A 5 1.44 -65.07 0.75
CA THR A 5 1.44 -63.65 0.37
C THR A 5 1.04 -63.43 -1.10
N ASN A 6 0.49 -62.26 -1.45
CA ASN A 6 0.91 -61.54 -2.67
C ASN A 6 0.51 -60.05 -2.64
N ALA A 7 1.55 -59.21 -2.75
CA ALA A 7 1.47 -57.81 -3.12
C ALA A 7 1.46 -57.70 -4.64
N ALA A 8 0.74 -56.71 -5.19
CA ALA A 8 0.92 -56.29 -6.58
C ALA A 8 0.85 -54.76 -6.66
N LEU A 9 2.04 -54.18 -6.72
CA LEU A 9 2.37 -52.83 -7.15
C LEU A 9 2.13 -52.75 -8.67
N THR A 10 1.41 -51.76 -9.18
CA THR A 10 1.37 -51.49 -10.63
C THR A 10 1.82 -50.05 -10.87
N MET A 11 3.01 -49.93 -11.45
CA MET A 11 3.56 -48.70 -12.00
C MET A 11 2.81 -48.32 -13.27
N PHE A 12 2.50 -47.04 -13.44
CA PHE A 12 2.23 -46.45 -14.75
C PHE A 12 3.39 -45.54 -15.11
N ALA A 13 4.11 -45.90 -16.17
CA ALA A 13 5.12 -45.08 -16.80
C ALA A 13 4.71 -44.80 -18.25
N GLY A 14 4.66 -43.51 -18.59
CA GLY A 14 5.14 -42.94 -19.84
C GLY A 14 4.33 -43.14 -21.12
N LEU A 15 3.80 -42.04 -21.65
CA LEU A 15 3.99 -41.68 -23.07
C LEU A 15 3.56 -40.21 -23.28
N ILE A 16 4.51 -39.30 -23.55
CA ILE A 16 4.23 -38.09 -24.33
C ILE A 16 5.29 -38.02 -25.43
N ALA A 17 4.81 -38.20 -26.65
CA ALA A 17 5.58 -38.11 -27.88
C ALA A 17 5.69 -36.65 -28.37
N VAL A 18 6.67 -36.48 -29.24
CA VAL A 18 7.28 -35.24 -29.74
C VAL A 18 6.44 -34.57 -30.83
N GLY A 19 6.46 -33.24 -30.86
CA GLY A 19 6.21 -32.39 -32.04
C GLY A 19 6.51 -30.95 -31.61
N GLY A 20 7.37 -30.15 -32.23
CA GLY A 20 7.71 -30.00 -33.65
C GLY A 20 7.65 -28.48 -33.91
N ALA A 21 8.77 -27.89 -34.31
CA ALA A 21 9.06 -26.45 -34.27
C ALA A 21 8.16 -25.55 -35.15
N ALA A 22 7.97 -24.29 -34.73
CA ALA A 22 7.87 -23.11 -35.60
C ALA A 22 8.01 -21.78 -34.83
N LEU A 23 9.05 -21.00 -35.13
CA LEU A 23 9.09 -19.54 -35.15
C LEU A 23 9.27 -19.15 -36.64
N PRO A 24 8.99 -17.92 -37.14
CA PRO A 24 8.66 -16.68 -36.43
C PRO A 24 7.40 -15.96 -36.98
N ALA A 25 6.95 -14.91 -36.30
CA ALA A 25 6.13 -13.86 -36.93
C ALA A 25 6.60 -12.49 -36.44
N GLN A 26 7.22 -11.74 -37.35
CA GLN A 26 7.61 -10.35 -37.22
C GLN A 26 6.72 -9.53 -38.16
N ALA A 27 5.96 -8.57 -37.61
CA ALA A 27 5.51 -7.32 -38.24
C ALA A 27 4.65 -6.57 -37.20
N GLY A 28 4.81 -5.29 -36.89
CA GLY A 28 5.66 -4.28 -37.51
C GLY A 28 6.02 -3.17 -36.53
N GLN A 29 7.12 -2.49 -36.87
CA GLN A 29 7.60 -1.27 -36.27
C GLN A 29 6.53 -0.17 -36.38
N SER A 30 6.31 0.55 -35.28
CA SER A 30 6.03 1.99 -35.35
C SER A 30 7.15 2.71 -34.61
N THR A 31 8.13 3.12 -35.39
CA THR A 31 9.16 4.07 -35.03
C THR A 31 8.53 5.42 -34.65
N LEU A 32 8.69 5.85 -33.41
CA LEU A 32 9.04 7.23 -33.06
C LEU A 32 9.84 7.19 -31.76
N ALA A 33 11.16 7.17 -31.92
CA ALA A 33 12.08 7.70 -30.94
C ALA A 33 11.85 9.22 -30.78
N ASP A 34 12.46 9.79 -29.75
CA ASP A 34 12.40 11.18 -29.30
C ASP A 34 11.14 11.63 -28.55
N SER A 35 11.17 11.45 -27.22
CA SER A 35 11.53 12.57 -26.33
C SER A 35 11.36 12.16 -24.88
N GLN A 36 12.46 12.14 -24.15
CA GLN A 36 12.48 12.40 -22.72
C GLN A 36 11.62 13.65 -22.43
N PRO A 37 10.80 13.66 -21.37
CA PRO A 37 10.78 14.83 -20.54
C PRO A 37 11.39 14.45 -19.20
N THR A 38 12.68 14.76 -19.07
CA THR A 38 13.15 15.38 -17.85
C THR A 38 12.21 16.55 -17.60
N ARG A 39 11.28 16.40 -16.66
CA ARG A 39 10.76 17.57 -15.95
C ARG A 39 11.45 17.62 -14.62
N SER A 40 12.61 18.26 -14.64
CA SER A 40 12.90 19.22 -13.59
C SER A 40 11.85 20.33 -13.64
N ALA A 41 11.31 20.66 -12.46
CA ALA A 41 10.66 21.92 -12.06
C ALA A 41 9.24 22.25 -12.57
N HIS A 42 8.30 22.25 -11.62
CA HIS A 42 7.55 23.47 -11.28
C HIS A 42 7.42 23.62 -9.77
N ALA A 43 8.38 24.33 -9.20
CA ALA A 43 8.12 25.25 -8.09
C ALA A 43 8.93 26.53 -8.36
N ALA A 44 8.53 27.25 -9.41
CA ALA A 44 8.72 28.70 -9.39
C ALA A 44 7.69 29.24 -8.38
N ALA A 45 8.02 29.15 -7.10
CA ALA A 45 7.37 29.94 -6.06
C ALA A 45 7.87 31.38 -6.22
N THR A 46 7.37 32.10 -7.23
CA THR A 46 7.45 33.55 -7.21
C THR A 46 6.40 34.06 -6.23
N GLY A 47 6.88 34.45 -5.03
CA GLY A 47 6.16 35.33 -4.12
C GLY A 47 5.58 34.65 -2.88
N GLY A 48 6.28 34.84 -1.76
CA GLY A 48 5.77 34.55 -0.42
C GLY A 48 6.35 33.26 0.15
N GLY A 49 7.54 33.36 0.74
CA GLY A 49 8.12 32.28 1.53
C GLY A 49 7.15 31.87 2.63
N VAL A 50 6.47 30.74 2.42
CA VAL A 50 5.92 29.98 3.54
C VAL A 50 7.14 29.39 4.25
N PRO A 51 7.44 29.79 5.49
CA PRO A 51 8.54 29.18 6.22
C PRO A 51 8.29 27.67 6.26
N ALA A 52 9.30 26.88 5.92
CA ALA A 52 9.28 25.46 6.22
C ALA A 52 8.90 25.34 7.71
N PRO A 53 7.78 24.68 8.05
CA PRO A 53 7.38 24.60 9.44
C PRO A 53 8.50 23.94 10.22
N ALA A 54 8.82 24.53 11.38
CA ALA A 54 9.83 24.01 12.29
C ALA A 54 9.68 22.50 12.47
N ASN A 55 10.80 21.78 12.57
CA ASN A 55 10.91 20.34 12.87
C ASN A 55 10.10 19.97 14.12
N GLN A 56 8.78 19.87 14.01
CA GLN A 56 7.96 19.11 14.93
C GLN A 56 8.25 17.65 14.59
N GLY A 57 8.69 16.89 15.59
CA GLY A 57 9.11 15.51 15.41
C GLY A 57 8.06 14.67 14.67
N THR A 58 8.51 13.66 13.95
CA THR A 58 7.64 12.67 13.27
C THR A 58 6.54 12.22 14.22
N GLN A 59 5.28 12.36 13.78
CA GLN A 59 4.14 11.86 14.53
C GLN A 59 3.92 10.38 14.22
N TYR A 60 3.36 9.64 15.18
CA TYR A 60 3.12 8.20 15.03
C TYR A 60 1.66 7.83 15.34
N LEU A 61 1.09 6.95 14.50
CA LEU A 61 -0.16 6.21 14.67
C LEU A 61 0.21 4.74 14.88
N LEU A 62 0.09 4.27 16.12
CA LEU A 62 0.41 2.89 16.48
C LEU A 62 -0.89 2.21 16.87
N ASN A 63 -1.28 1.18 16.12
CA ASN A 63 -2.52 0.43 16.37
C ASN A 63 -2.42 -0.44 17.64
N ASN A 64 -1.22 -0.88 18.02
CA ASN A 64 -0.97 -1.72 19.19
C ASN A 64 -0.99 -1.00 20.56
N SER A 65 -1.74 0.10 20.70
CA SER A 65 -1.55 1.00 21.86
C SER A 65 -1.84 0.40 23.24
N ASP A 66 -2.46 -0.78 23.28
CA ASP A 66 -2.41 -1.67 24.43
C ASP A 66 -1.14 -2.53 24.32
N TYR A 67 0.00 -1.98 24.77
CA TYR A 67 1.36 -2.58 24.80
C TYR A 67 1.46 -4.03 25.35
N VAL A 68 0.33 -4.61 25.80
CA VAL A 68 0.14 -5.95 26.32
C VAL A 68 0.06 -7.00 25.21
N ARG A 69 -0.49 -6.64 24.03
CA ARG A 69 -0.37 -7.48 22.83
C ARG A 69 0.85 -6.98 22.07
N GLY A 70 1.88 -7.81 21.97
CA GLY A 70 2.95 -7.57 20.99
C GLY A 70 2.35 -7.40 19.59
N TRP A 71 3.15 -6.85 18.67
CA TRP A 71 2.76 -6.79 17.26
C TRP A 71 2.44 -8.21 16.75
N GLY A 72 1.42 -8.31 15.90
CA GLY A 72 1.15 -9.50 15.08
C GLY A 72 2.35 -9.86 14.20
N ASP A 73 2.36 -11.08 13.68
CA ASP A 73 3.38 -11.53 12.72
C ASP A 73 3.26 -10.73 11.43
N ASP A 74 2.02 -10.53 10.97
CA ASP A 74 1.69 -9.77 9.77
C ASP A 74 1.16 -8.37 10.08
N GLY A 75 1.34 -7.46 9.14
CA GLY A 75 0.82 -6.10 9.25
C GLY A 75 1.37 -5.17 8.20
N VAL A 76 0.93 -3.92 8.30
CA VAL A 76 1.38 -2.84 7.42
C VAL A 76 2.01 -1.72 8.21
N LYS A 77 3.03 -1.12 7.60
CA LYS A 77 3.69 0.10 8.07
C LYS A 77 3.73 1.13 6.97
N GLY A 78 4.06 2.37 7.31
CA GLY A 78 4.22 3.40 6.29
C GLY A 78 4.07 4.81 6.78
N GLN A 79 3.79 5.71 5.84
CA GLN A 79 3.62 7.13 6.14
C GLN A 79 2.54 7.79 5.30
N VAL A 80 1.89 8.79 5.89
CA VAL A 80 1.06 9.76 5.17
C VAL A 80 1.75 11.12 5.24
N LYS A 81 2.04 11.70 4.07
CA LYS A 81 2.66 13.03 3.93
C LYS A 81 1.64 14.04 3.42
N ASN A 82 1.60 15.20 4.06
CA ASN A 82 0.68 16.27 3.67
C ASN A 82 1.39 17.28 2.76
N PHE A 83 1.10 17.22 1.45
CA PHE A 83 1.57 18.20 0.46
C PHE A 83 0.55 19.31 0.18
N THR A 84 -0.61 19.27 0.83
CA THR A 84 -1.62 20.32 0.71
C THR A 84 -1.18 21.58 1.46
N ASN A 85 -1.90 22.69 1.22
CA ASN A 85 -1.77 23.92 1.98
C ASN A 85 -2.69 23.98 3.23
N LYS A 86 -3.32 22.87 3.60
CA LYS A 86 -4.27 22.76 4.72
C LYS A 86 -3.77 21.76 5.75
N THR A 87 -4.24 21.87 6.99
CA THR A 87 -4.05 20.78 7.96
C THR A 87 -5.01 19.65 7.63
N ILE A 88 -4.48 18.43 7.56
CA ILE A 88 -5.29 17.22 7.37
C ILE A 88 -5.39 16.43 8.68
N VAL A 89 -6.37 15.55 8.75
CA VAL A 89 -6.56 14.59 9.82
C VAL A 89 -6.38 13.20 9.22
N VAL A 90 -5.56 12.36 9.87
CA VAL A 90 -5.45 10.94 9.58
C VAL A 90 -5.97 10.18 10.79
N HIS A 91 -6.98 9.35 10.56
CA HIS A 91 -7.65 8.54 11.55
C HIS A 91 -7.49 7.06 11.17
N ASP A 92 -6.78 6.30 11.98
CA ASP A 92 -6.86 4.84 11.89
C ASP A 92 -8.16 4.38 12.56
N ARG A 93 -9.13 3.96 11.76
CA ARG A 93 -10.48 3.65 12.21
C ARG A 93 -10.58 2.39 13.05
N LEU A 94 -9.62 1.48 12.93
CA LEU A 94 -9.67 0.20 13.62
C LEU A 94 -9.20 0.34 15.08
N CYS A 95 -8.27 1.26 15.36
CA CYS A 95 -7.84 1.57 16.72
C CYS A 95 -8.35 2.90 17.29
N GLY A 96 -9.09 3.68 16.49
CA GLY A 96 -9.64 4.98 16.91
C GLY A 96 -8.58 6.07 17.12
N LYS A 97 -7.35 5.88 16.63
CA LYS A 97 -6.26 6.83 16.81
C LYS A 97 -6.29 7.89 15.72
N VAL A 98 -6.09 9.14 16.13
CA VAL A 98 -6.18 10.31 15.24
C VAL A 98 -4.91 11.15 15.37
N ARG A 99 -4.42 11.66 14.22
CA ARG A 99 -3.34 12.65 14.14
C ARG A 99 -3.70 13.76 13.17
N GLU A 100 -3.34 14.98 13.54
CA GLU A 100 -3.40 16.13 12.66
C GLU A 100 -2.03 16.36 12.03
N ILE A 101 -1.99 16.61 10.73
CA ILE A 101 -0.75 16.77 9.98
C ILE A 101 -0.80 18.14 9.31
N ALA A 102 0.06 19.06 9.74
CA ALA A 102 0.17 20.36 9.09
C ALA A 102 0.80 20.22 7.68
N PRO A 103 0.66 21.24 6.81
CA PRO A 103 1.36 21.28 5.53
C PRO A 103 2.86 20.96 5.66
N GLY A 104 3.38 20.11 4.79
CA GLY A 104 4.79 19.69 4.79
C GLY A 104 5.18 18.68 5.87
N GLN A 105 4.27 18.28 6.76
CA GLN A 105 4.53 17.27 7.78
C GLN A 105 4.09 15.86 7.34
N ARG A 106 4.46 14.87 8.15
CA ARG A 106 4.06 13.47 7.97
C ARG A 106 3.64 12.82 9.28
N VAL A 107 2.79 11.80 9.17
CA VAL A 107 2.57 10.80 10.21
C VAL A 107 3.10 9.45 9.71
N VAL A 108 3.67 8.67 10.62
CA VAL A 108 4.06 7.29 10.37
C VAL A 108 3.05 6.37 11.05
N PHE A 109 2.64 5.31 10.36
CA PHE A 109 1.69 4.34 10.89
C PHE A 109 2.30 2.94 10.96
N TYR A 110 1.84 2.17 11.93
CA TYR A 110 2.05 0.73 12.09
C TYR A 110 0.72 0.12 12.53
N ALA A 111 0.22 -0.86 11.78
CA ALA A 111 -1.05 -1.52 12.07
C ALA A 111 -1.07 -2.98 11.59
N ASP A 112 -1.55 -3.85 12.46
CA ASP A 112 -1.73 -5.30 12.31
C ASP A 112 -3.20 -5.67 12.56
N ALA A 113 -4.13 -4.76 12.24
CA ALA A 113 -5.53 -5.00 12.48
C ALA A 113 -6.06 -6.00 11.46
N ASP A 114 -6.77 -7.03 11.93
CA ASP A 114 -7.43 -8.02 11.07
C ASP A 114 -8.43 -7.34 10.13
N LEU A 115 -8.15 -7.40 8.82
CA LEU A 115 -9.00 -6.87 7.76
C LEU A 115 -9.91 -7.95 7.15
N SER A 116 -9.99 -9.14 7.74
CA SER A 116 -10.90 -10.19 7.26
C SER A 116 -12.35 -9.70 7.23
N GLY A 117 -12.99 -9.85 6.07
CA GLY A 117 -14.36 -9.35 5.84
C GLY A 117 -14.48 -7.84 5.63
N TYR A 118 -13.38 -7.08 5.62
CA TYR A 118 -13.36 -5.65 5.35
C TYR A 118 -12.84 -5.33 3.94
N ALA A 119 -13.65 -4.56 3.21
CA ALA A 119 -13.35 -4.06 1.87
C ALA A 119 -12.96 -5.16 0.85
N LYS A 120 -12.53 -4.75 -0.33
CA LYS A 120 -12.13 -5.63 -1.43
C LYS A 120 -10.68 -6.10 -1.32
N CYS A 121 -10.00 -5.91 -0.18
CA CYS A 121 -8.67 -6.48 0.07
C CYS A 121 -8.78 -8.01 0.18
N ASP A 122 -7.76 -8.72 -0.28
CA ASP A 122 -7.62 -10.13 0.06
C ASP A 122 -7.36 -10.21 1.58
N ALA A 123 -7.89 -11.24 2.24
CA ALA A 123 -7.83 -11.35 3.69
C ALA A 123 -6.37 -11.24 4.20
N GLY A 124 -6.19 -10.51 5.30
CA GLY A 124 -4.88 -10.18 5.84
C GLY A 124 -4.93 -9.14 6.95
N ASP A 125 -3.80 -8.86 7.56
CA ASP A 125 -3.66 -7.84 8.60
C ASP A 125 -3.23 -6.50 7.99
N GLY A 126 -3.66 -5.39 8.58
CA GLY A 126 -3.23 -4.09 8.10
C GLY A 126 -3.91 -2.86 8.69
N ALA A 127 -4.15 -1.86 7.85
CA ALA A 127 -4.63 -0.53 8.25
C ALA A 127 -5.88 -0.10 7.50
N ARG A 128 -6.78 0.61 8.20
CA ARG A 128 -7.84 1.42 7.61
C ARG A 128 -7.67 2.88 7.98
N LEU A 129 -7.08 3.65 7.07
CA LEU A 129 -6.80 5.07 7.27
C LEU A 129 -7.89 5.92 6.63
N GLU A 130 -8.58 6.73 7.44
CA GLU A 130 -9.44 7.82 6.97
C GLU A 130 -8.65 9.13 6.95
N ILE A 131 -8.68 9.83 5.82
CA ILE A 131 -7.98 11.09 5.60
C ILE A 131 -8.99 12.16 5.22
N SER A 132 -8.97 13.28 5.96
CA SER A 132 -9.87 14.42 5.74
C SER A 132 -9.17 15.76 5.97
N GLU A 133 -9.75 16.85 5.46
CA GLU A 133 -9.36 18.20 5.89
C GLU A 133 -9.77 18.39 7.36
N LYS A 134 -8.93 19.06 8.17
CA LYS A 134 -9.27 19.40 9.54
C LYS A 134 -10.52 20.29 9.57
N GLY A 135 -11.53 19.86 10.34
CA GLY A 135 -12.83 20.55 10.41
C GLY A 135 -13.84 20.13 9.34
N SER A 136 -13.45 19.27 8.38
CA SER A 136 -14.35 18.66 7.40
C SER A 136 -14.50 17.18 7.69
N GLN A 137 -15.65 16.78 8.25
CA GLN A 137 -15.98 15.36 8.46
C GLN A 137 -16.86 14.79 7.33
N MET A 138 -17.36 15.65 6.44
CA MET A 138 -18.31 15.25 5.39
C MET A 138 -17.61 14.73 4.11
N LYS A 139 -16.31 14.98 3.97
CA LYS A 139 -15.51 14.53 2.83
C LYS A 139 -14.28 13.79 3.34
N VAL A 140 -14.36 12.46 3.31
CA VAL A 140 -13.32 11.57 3.80
C VAL A 140 -12.88 10.68 2.65
N SER A 141 -11.57 10.49 2.52
CA SER A 141 -10.99 9.43 1.72
C SER A 141 -10.48 8.33 2.62
N GLN A 142 -10.67 7.09 2.21
CA GLN A 142 -10.31 5.92 2.97
C GLN A 142 -9.28 5.11 2.21
N PHE A 143 -8.26 4.63 2.92
CA PHE A 143 -7.29 3.68 2.43
C PHE A 143 -7.35 2.42 3.28
N TRP A 144 -7.58 1.27 2.65
CA TRP A 144 -7.36 -0.04 3.24
C TRP A 144 -6.08 -0.59 2.66
N LEU A 145 -5.14 -0.89 3.53
CA LEU A 145 -3.82 -1.38 3.19
C LEU A 145 -3.69 -2.73 3.88
N SER A 146 -3.53 -3.81 3.12
CA SER A 146 -3.44 -5.15 3.68
C SER A 146 -2.12 -5.81 3.31
N ASP A 147 -1.54 -6.51 4.28
CA ASP A 147 -0.60 -7.58 4.04
C ASP A 147 -1.40 -8.89 3.93
N SER A 148 -1.59 -9.35 2.70
CA SER A 148 -2.44 -10.50 2.43
C SER A 148 -1.73 -11.79 2.89
N TRP A 149 -2.41 -12.65 3.68
CA TRP A 149 -1.84 -13.92 4.17
C TRP A 149 -1.33 -14.84 3.04
N VAL A 150 -1.88 -14.66 1.84
CA VAL A 150 -1.41 -15.29 0.62
C VAL A 150 -1.33 -14.23 -0.48
N GLY A 151 -0.15 -14.09 -1.08
CA GLY A 151 0.05 -13.28 -2.28
C GLY A 151 0.83 -12.00 -2.01
N ARG A 152 0.45 -10.94 -2.71
CA ARG A 152 1.06 -9.62 -2.61
C ARG A 152 0.06 -8.67 -1.94
N PRO A 153 0.54 -7.59 -1.32
CA PRO A 153 -0.32 -6.69 -0.59
C PRO A 153 -1.27 -5.92 -1.49
N ASP A 154 -2.43 -5.59 -0.93
CA ASP A 154 -3.45 -4.81 -1.62
C ASP A 154 -3.55 -3.40 -1.07
N ALA A 155 -3.98 -2.49 -1.93
CA ALA A 155 -4.45 -1.18 -1.52
C ALA A 155 -5.84 -0.90 -2.12
N VAL A 156 -6.80 -0.57 -1.26
CA VAL A 156 -8.11 -0.07 -1.68
C VAL A 156 -8.19 1.41 -1.33
N PHE A 157 -8.64 2.21 -2.28
CA PHE A 157 -8.97 3.61 -2.09
C PHE A 157 -10.47 3.79 -2.30
N ASP A 158 -11.15 4.35 -1.29
CA ASP A 158 -12.52 4.85 -1.43
C ASP A 158 -12.52 6.35 -1.18
N GLY A 159 -12.89 7.11 -2.21
CA GLY A 159 -12.98 8.56 -2.15
C GLY A 159 -14.42 9.06 -2.06
N PRO A 160 -14.60 10.38 -1.85
CA PRO A 160 -15.89 11.02 -1.97
C PRO A 160 -16.58 10.71 -3.31
N HIS A 161 -17.92 10.80 -3.30
CA HIS A 161 -18.76 10.54 -4.49
C HIS A 161 -18.74 9.09 -5.00
N GLY A 162 -18.37 8.13 -4.15
CA GLY A 162 -18.44 6.70 -4.48
C GLY A 162 -17.34 6.22 -5.42
N VAL A 163 -16.25 7.00 -5.57
CA VAL A 163 -15.07 6.55 -6.30
C VAL A 163 -14.38 5.47 -5.49
N GLN A 164 -14.14 4.32 -6.11
CA GLN A 164 -13.44 3.20 -5.50
C GLN A 164 -12.42 2.63 -6.48
N ASN A 165 -11.17 2.54 -6.04
CA ASN A 165 -10.08 1.92 -6.79
C ASN A 165 -9.47 0.80 -5.96
N VAL A 166 -9.34 -0.38 -6.57
CA VAL A 166 -8.74 -1.56 -5.92
C VAL A 166 -7.46 -1.88 -6.66
N ARG A 167 -6.34 -1.85 -5.93
CA ARG A 167 -5.02 -2.24 -6.42
C ARG A 167 -4.68 -3.58 -5.77
N LYS A 168 -4.84 -4.64 -6.56
CA LYS A 168 -4.51 -5.99 -6.12
C LYS A 168 -3.05 -6.30 -6.35
N ALA A 169 -2.45 -7.05 -5.43
CA ALA A 169 -1.14 -7.65 -5.58
C ALA A 169 -0.03 -6.66 -5.95
N MET A 170 -0.01 -5.50 -5.27
CA MET A 170 0.93 -4.41 -5.56
C MET A 170 2.38 -4.85 -5.43
N SER A 171 3.17 -4.57 -6.46
CA SER A 171 4.61 -4.84 -6.46
C SER A 171 5.37 -3.78 -5.69
N VAL A 172 6.54 -4.13 -5.14
CA VAL A 172 7.48 -3.13 -4.59
C VAL A 172 7.80 -2.09 -5.65
N ASN A 173 7.73 -0.82 -5.28
CA ASN A 173 7.84 0.39 -6.11
C ASN A 173 6.67 0.69 -7.06
N GLU A 174 5.62 -0.14 -7.07
CA GLU A 174 4.40 0.20 -7.78
C GLU A 174 3.72 1.42 -7.14
N ALA A 175 3.25 2.35 -7.97
CA ALA A 175 2.62 3.58 -7.50
C ALA A 175 1.46 4.00 -8.40
N HIS A 176 0.45 4.63 -7.79
CA HIS A 176 -0.78 5.05 -8.45
C HIS A 176 -1.20 6.45 -7.97
N HIS A 177 -1.87 7.19 -8.84
CA HIS A 177 -2.61 8.38 -8.46
C HIS A 177 -4.08 8.01 -8.25
N GLU A 178 -4.59 8.34 -7.07
CA GLU A 178 -5.98 8.11 -6.68
C GLU A 178 -6.72 9.44 -6.64
N HIS A 179 -7.75 9.57 -7.48
CA HIS A 179 -8.48 10.83 -7.69
C HIS A 179 -9.97 10.66 -7.39
N ALA A 180 -10.52 11.50 -6.53
CA ALA A 180 -11.96 11.57 -6.23
C ALA A 180 -12.41 13.01 -6.01
N GLY A 181 -12.84 13.67 -7.09
CA GLY A 181 -13.25 15.08 -7.03
C GLY A 181 -12.09 16.01 -6.66
N SER A 182 -12.21 16.73 -5.54
CA SER A 182 -11.14 17.59 -5.01
C SER A 182 -10.03 16.81 -4.30
N HIS A 183 -10.27 15.54 -3.96
CA HIS A 183 -9.28 14.72 -3.29
C HIS A 183 -8.34 14.07 -4.30
N LYS A 184 -7.03 14.27 -4.13
CA LYS A 184 -5.99 13.65 -4.95
C LYS A 184 -4.89 13.12 -4.05
N PHE A 185 -4.53 11.87 -4.29
CA PHE A 185 -3.48 11.19 -3.58
C PHE A 185 -2.54 10.51 -4.55
N TRP A 186 -1.30 10.35 -4.11
CA TRP A 186 -0.38 9.39 -4.70
C TRP A 186 -0.09 8.32 -3.65
N ILE A 187 -0.24 7.05 -4.04
CA ILE A 187 0.10 5.91 -3.18
C ILE A 187 1.21 5.11 -3.84
N LYS A 188 2.18 4.68 -3.04
CA LYS A 188 3.26 3.80 -3.48
C LYS A 188 3.46 2.68 -2.48
N ARG A 189 3.68 1.49 -3.03
CA ARG A 189 4.22 0.35 -2.31
C ARG A 189 5.74 0.52 -2.18
N GLU A 190 6.23 0.70 -0.96
CA GLU A 190 7.66 0.81 -0.67
C GLU A 190 8.31 -0.58 -0.53
N SER A 191 9.61 -0.63 -0.25
CA SER A 191 10.27 -1.87 0.15
C SER A 191 9.86 -2.27 1.57
N ASP A 192 9.74 -3.56 1.85
CA ASP A 192 9.49 -4.09 3.21
C ASP A 192 10.58 -3.70 4.19
N SER A 193 11.80 -3.53 3.67
CA SER A 193 12.93 -3.00 4.42
C SER A 193 12.81 -1.50 4.74
N TRP A 194 11.68 -0.84 4.47
CA TRP A 194 11.44 0.53 4.93
C TRP A 194 11.43 0.58 6.46
N LYS A 195 12.16 1.54 7.03
CA LYS A 195 12.37 1.60 8.48
C LYS A 195 12.00 2.96 9.05
N GLU A 196 11.47 2.92 10.26
CA GLU A 196 11.29 4.07 11.12
C GLU A 196 11.46 3.63 12.59
N LYS A 197 11.26 4.54 13.55
CA LYS A 197 11.55 4.35 14.98
C LYS A 197 11.02 3.06 15.61
N TYR A 198 9.87 2.56 15.17
CA TYR A 198 9.23 1.38 15.77
C TYR A 198 9.48 0.08 14.99
N ASP A 199 10.30 0.15 13.93
CA ASP A 199 10.78 -1.02 13.19
C ASP A 199 11.64 -1.90 14.12
N ASN A 200 11.25 -3.16 14.24
CA ASN A 200 11.88 -4.15 15.09
C ASN A 200 11.82 -5.52 14.40
N TRP A 201 12.38 -6.56 15.04
CA TRP A 201 12.47 -7.89 14.45
C TRP A 201 11.12 -8.48 13.97
N ASN A 202 10.01 -8.07 14.58
CA ASN A 202 8.66 -8.57 14.31
C ASN A 202 7.84 -7.66 13.36
N THR A 203 8.42 -6.55 12.91
CA THR A 203 7.76 -5.59 12.00
C THR A 203 8.65 -5.26 10.80
N ALA A 204 9.82 -5.90 10.70
CA ALA A 204 10.87 -5.57 9.74
C ALA A 204 10.52 -6.00 8.31
N ASP A 205 9.73 -7.06 8.18
CA ASP A 205 9.23 -7.65 6.94
C ASP A 205 7.83 -7.19 6.56
N TRP A 206 7.14 -6.47 7.46
CA TRP A 206 5.84 -5.89 7.17
C TRP A 206 5.83 -5.06 5.89
N VAL A 207 4.72 -5.19 5.19
CA VAL A 207 4.41 -4.42 3.99
C VAL A 207 4.44 -2.92 4.29
N ALA A 208 5.12 -2.15 3.43
CA ALA A 208 5.30 -0.72 3.61
C ALA A 208 4.62 0.13 2.52
N PHE A 209 3.89 1.17 2.90
CA PHE A 209 3.26 2.12 1.98
C PHE A 209 3.62 3.59 2.25
N SER A 210 3.73 4.38 1.18
CA SER A 210 3.75 5.84 1.25
C SER A 210 2.49 6.39 0.61
N ILE A 211 1.76 7.25 1.33
CA ILE A 211 0.63 8.02 0.81
C ILE A 211 1.01 9.50 0.84
N HIS A 212 0.87 10.17 -0.29
CA HIS A 212 0.96 11.61 -0.41
C HIS A 212 -0.44 12.17 -0.57
N VAL A 213 -0.76 13.21 0.20
CA VAL A 213 -2.01 13.96 0.07
C VAL A 213 -1.70 15.22 -0.72
N ASP A 214 -2.02 15.19 -2.00
CA ASP A 214 -1.69 16.28 -2.94
C ASP A 214 -2.77 17.37 -2.93
N SER A 215 -4.04 16.98 -2.78
CA SER A 215 -5.15 17.92 -2.58
C SER A 215 -6.30 17.28 -1.78
N ILE A 216 -6.98 18.11 -0.99
CA ILE A 216 -8.21 17.75 -0.26
C ILE A 216 -9.16 18.95 -0.14
#